data_AF-G5RUH0-F1
#
_entry.id   AF-G5RUH0-F1
#
_cell.length_a   1.000
_cell.length_b   1.000
_cell.length_c   1.000
_cell.angle_alpha   90.00
_cell.angle_beta   90.00
_cell.angle_gamma   90.00
#
_symmetry.space_group_name_H-M   'P 1'
#
loop_
_entity.id
_entity.type
_entity.pdbx_description
1 polymer ?
#
loop_
_entity_poly.entity_id
_entity_poly.type
_entity_poly.pdbx_seq_one_letter_code
_entity_poly.pdbx_strand_id
1 'polypeptide(L)' 'MINAGQFATSPPQYWHRVELSDDARFNIHFWVEEDHQGEEMYQQKKA' A
#
# COMPACT_ATOMS: atom_id res chain seq x y z
N MET A 1 10.66 -7.29 -5.60
CA MET A 1 11.41 -6.07 -5.99
C MET A 1 10.54 -5.26 -6.91
N ILE A 2 10.40 -3.95 -6.68
CA ILE A 2 9.64 -3.02 -7.52
C ILE A 2 10.59 -1.86 -7.83
N ASN A 3 10.93 -1.65 -9.10
CA ASN A 3 11.88 -0.61 -9.51
C ASN A 3 11.14 0.70 -9.85
N ALA A 4 11.90 1.79 -9.98
CA ALA A 4 11.36 3.08 -10.40
C ALA A 4 10.57 2.96 -11.73
N GLY A 5 9.38 3.55 -11.78
CA GLY A 5 8.46 3.45 -12.91
C GLY A 5 7.58 2.19 -12.93
N GLN A 6 7.72 1.29 -11.95
CA GLN A 6 6.86 0.11 -11.80
C GLN A 6 5.88 0.29 -10.64
N PHE A 7 4.79 -0.49 -10.66
CA PHE A 7 3.84 -0.59 -9.57
C PHE A 7 3.51 -2.06 -9.27
N ALA A 8 3.02 -2.32 -8.06
CA ALA A 8 2.45 -3.60 -7.67
C ALA A 8 1.17 -3.37 -6.88
N THR A 9 0.29 -4.37 -6.85
CA THR A 9 -0.97 -4.31 -6.11
C THR A 9 -0.97 -5.31 -4.98
N SER A 10 -1.31 -4.86 -3.79
CA SER A 10 -1.58 -5.73 -2.65
C SER A 10 -3.09 -6.02 -2.58
N PRO A 11 -3.51 -7.29 -2.55
CA PRO A 11 -4.92 -7.63 -2.36
C PRO A 11 -5.47 -7.05 -1.04
N PRO A 12 -6.76 -6.68 -0.98
CA PRO A 12 -7.39 -6.23 0.25
C PRO A 12 -7.20 -7.22 1.40
N GLN A 13 -7.00 -6.70 2.62
CA GLN A 13 -6.79 -7.47 3.85
C GLN A 13 -5.56 -8.41 3.85
N TYR A 14 -4.69 -8.34 2.83
CA TYR A 14 -3.44 -9.08 2.82
C TYR A 14 -2.38 -8.37 3.66
N TRP A 15 -1.95 -9.00 4.75
CA TRP A 15 -0.87 -8.48 5.60
C TRP A 15 0.47 -8.57 4.89
N HIS A 16 1.13 -7.43 4.71
CA HIS A 16 2.45 -7.34 4.09
C HIS A 16 3.25 -6.18 4.70
N ARG A 17 4.55 -6.15 4.44
CA ARG A 17 5.47 -5.10 4.86
C ARG A 17 6.32 -4.66 3.66
N VAL A 18 6.64 -3.37 3.60
CA VAL A 18 7.53 -2.79 2.59
C VAL A 18 8.94 -2.60 3.18
N GLU A 19 9.96 -2.87 2.38
CA GLU A 19 11.37 -2.56 2.65
C GLU A 19 11.88 -1.56 1.62
N LEU A 20 12.73 -0.64 2.07
CA LEU A 20 13.23 0.48 1.28
C LEU A 20 14.75 0.35 1.08
N SER A 21 15.21 0.61 -0.15
CA SER A 21 16.61 0.97 -0.38
C SER A 21 16.87 2.42 0.04
N ASP A 22 18.14 2.78 0.21
CA ASP A 22 18.56 4.10 0.70
C ASP A 22 18.01 5.28 -0.13
N ASP A 23 17.79 5.07 -1.43
CA ASP A 23 17.30 6.07 -2.39
C ASP A 23 15.85 5.85 -2.82
N ALA A 24 15.14 4.90 -2.22
CA ALA A 24 13.79 4.53 -2.63
C ALA A 24 12.81 5.68 -2.42
N ARG A 25 12.09 6.04 -3.49
CA ARG A 25 10.97 7.00 -3.45
C ARG A 25 9.75 6.36 -4.10
N PHE A 26 8.64 6.33 -3.37
CA PHE A 26 7.38 5.76 -3.84
C PHE A 26 6.19 6.47 -3.19
N ASN A 27 5.00 6.22 -3.72
CA ASN A 27 3.73 6.59 -3.13
C ASN A 27 2.79 5.39 -3.14
N ILE A 28 1.72 5.45 -2.35
CA ILE A 28 0.68 4.43 -2.32
C ILE A 28 -0.61 5.09 -2.76
N HIS A 29 -1.34 4.42 -3.65
CA HIS A 29 -2.73 4.74 -3.96
C HIS A 29 -3.61 3.68 -3.31
N PHE A 30 -4.81 4.08 -2.86
CA PHE A 30 -5.83 3.17 -2.37
C PHE A 30 -7.03 3.27 -3.30
N TRP A 31 -7.50 2.12 -3.79
CA TRP A 31 -8.66 2.01 -4.66
C TRP A 31 -9.76 1.32 -3.87
N VAL A 32 -10.96 1.87 -3.95
CA VAL A 32 -12.10 1.39 -3.19
C VAL A 32 -13.37 1.59 -4.02
N GLU A 33 -14.35 0.71 -3.83
CA GLU A 33 -15.70 0.91 -4.36
C GLU A 33 -16.35 2.14 -3.70
N GLU A 34 -17.27 2.80 -4.41
CA GLU A 34 -17.86 4.06 -3.98
C GLU A 34 -18.53 3.99 -2.60
N ASP A 35 -19.13 2.86 -2.27
CA ASP A 35 -19.84 2.62 -1.00
C ASP A 35 -18.93 2.67 0.24
N HIS A 36 -17.61 2.60 0.04
CA HIS A 36 -16.60 2.59 1.10
C HIS A 36 -15.74 3.86 1.11
N GLN A 37 -16.17 4.91 0.40
CA GLN A 37 -15.50 6.20 0.44
C GLN A 37 -15.53 6.80 1.85
N GLY A 38 -14.35 7.24 2.32
CA GLY A 38 -14.19 7.87 3.64
C GLY A 38 -13.89 6.90 4.80
N GLU A 39 -13.88 5.59 4.54
CA GLU A 39 -13.45 4.59 5.52
C GLU A 39 -11.92 4.56 5.72
N GLU A 40 -11.45 3.86 6.76
CA GLU A 40 -10.02 3.67 7.01
C GLU A 40 -9.42 2.67 6.01
N MET A 41 -8.39 3.10 5.26
CA MET A 41 -7.86 2.34 4.11
C MET A 41 -6.77 1.31 4.47
N TYR A 42 -6.26 1.33 5.70
CA TYR A 42 -5.21 0.40 6.14
C TYR A 42 -5.32 0.10 7.63
N GLN A 43 -4.80 -1.05 8.03
CA GLN A 43 -4.69 -1.42 9.44
C GLN A 43 -3.21 -1.61 9.79
N GLN A 44 -2.86 -1.26 11.01
CA GLN A 44 -1.53 -1.51 11.56
C GLN A 44 -1.63 -2.42 12.77
N LYS A 45 -0.74 -3.41 12.87
CA LYS A 45 -0.56 -4.12 14.14
C LYS A 45 0.09 -3.15 15.13
N LYS A 46 -0.60 -2.88 16.24
CA LYS A 46 0.02 -2.20 17.38
C LYS A 46 1.04 -3.14 18.00
N ALA A 47 2.24 -2.60 18.26
CA ALA A 47 3.29 -3.29 19.00
C ALA A 47 2.93 -3.44 20.47
#